data_AF-A0A836VHK9-F1
#
_entry.id   AF-A0A836VHK9-F1
#
_cell.length_a   1.000
_cell.length_b   1.000
_cell.length_c   1.000
_cell.angle_alpha   90.00
_cell.angle_beta   90.00
_cell.angle_gamma   90.00
#
_symmetry.space_group_name_H-M   'P 1'
#
loop_
_entity.id
_entity.type
_entity.pdbx_description
1 polymer ?
#
loop_
_entity_poly.entity_id
_entity_poly.type
_entity_poly.pdbx_seq_one_letter_code
_entity_poly.pdbx_strand_id
1 'polypeptide(L)'
;HAEKNNFLVCGTTNRAEFQQGYFVKYGDGGVDIEPLTNLYKTQIYQLGKHLDIPNEIIERKASPDTWSFDVSDEEFFYSLPYEIVDLMLFAKEKSVSLNDICSTLDLKEEKVKRMLNSLERKWQASKTSRVFPPSWDNKDIL
;
A
#
# COMPACT_ATOMS: atom_id res chain seq x y z
N HIS A 1 4.48 -6.36 24.53
CA HIS A 1 5.95 -6.59 24.52
C HIS A 1 6.72 -5.28 24.49
N ALA A 2 6.45 -4.40 23.51
CA ALA A 2 7.08 -3.10 23.37
C ALA A 2 6.99 -2.24 24.65
N GLU A 3 5.79 -2.05 25.20
CA GLU A 3 5.55 -1.33 26.46
C GLU A 3 6.42 -1.82 27.62
N LYS A 4 6.44 -3.14 27.86
CA LYS A 4 7.24 -3.76 28.93
C LYS A 4 8.74 -3.45 28.81
N ASN A 5 9.24 -3.18 27.60
CA ASN A 5 10.65 -2.97 27.31
C ASN A 5 11.00 -1.52 26.93
N ASN A 6 10.04 -0.59 26.95
CA ASN A 6 10.20 0.78 26.47
C ASN A 6 10.69 0.87 25.01
N PHE A 7 10.17 0.00 24.13
CA PHE A 7 10.47 0.02 22.69
C PHE A 7 9.34 0.64 21.88
N LEU A 8 9.66 1.03 20.64
CA LEU A 8 8.69 1.39 19.62
C LEU A 8 8.23 0.14 18.84
N VAL A 9 6.97 0.13 18.45
CA VAL A 9 6.40 -0.82 17.48
C VAL A 9 6.65 -0.27 16.07
N CYS A 10 7.43 -1.00 15.28
CA CYS A 10 7.71 -0.67 13.90
C CYS A 10 6.76 -1.43 12.97
N GLY A 11 5.96 -0.71 12.20
CA GLY A 11 5.10 -1.27 11.18
C GLY A 11 5.82 -1.57 9.87
N THR A 12 5.09 -2.25 8.99
CA THR A 12 5.60 -2.77 7.73
C THR A 12 4.73 -2.40 6.53
N THR A 13 3.78 -1.47 6.72
CA THR A 13 2.85 -1.06 5.67
C THR A 13 3.63 -0.34 4.57
N ASN A 14 3.48 -0.76 3.31
CA ASN A 14 4.09 -0.07 2.18
C ASN A 14 3.18 1.00 1.58
N ARG A 15 3.72 1.78 0.64
CA ARG A 15 3.00 2.90 0.01
C ARG A 15 1.72 2.44 -0.69
N ALA A 16 1.76 1.34 -1.43
CA ALA A 16 0.60 0.83 -2.17
C ALA A 16 -0.50 0.36 -1.21
N GLU A 17 -0.13 -0.35 -0.14
CA GLU A 17 -1.04 -0.77 0.94
C GLU A 17 -1.68 0.44 1.62
N PHE A 18 -0.85 1.39 2.05
CA PHE A 18 -1.30 2.58 2.75
C PHE A 18 -2.31 3.38 1.92
N GLN A 19 -1.96 3.68 0.66
CA GLN A 19 -2.81 4.47 -0.21
C GLN A 19 -4.12 3.76 -0.54
N GLN A 20 -4.07 2.45 -0.79
CA GLN A 20 -5.25 1.71 -1.18
C GLN A 20 -6.09 1.23 0.01
N GLY A 21 -5.58 1.41 1.24
CA GLY A 21 -6.24 0.98 2.46
C GLY A 21 -6.19 -0.53 2.67
N TYR A 22 -5.11 -1.16 2.20
CA TYR A 22 -4.90 -2.59 2.32
C TYR A 22 -4.09 -2.92 3.58
N PHE A 23 -4.70 -2.61 4.73
CA PHE A 23 -4.19 -2.88 6.07
C PHE A 23 -5.35 -2.71 7.06
N VAL A 24 -5.21 -3.28 8.25
CA VAL A 24 -6.17 -3.10 9.35
C VAL A 24 -5.67 -1.95 10.24
N LYS A 25 -6.43 -0.85 10.29
CA LYS A 25 -6.06 0.40 10.98
C LYS A 25 -5.49 0.22 12.40
N TYR A 26 -6.09 -0.67 13.19
CA TYR A 26 -5.64 -0.96 14.57
C TYR A 26 -5.14 -2.40 14.73
N GLY A 27 -4.90 -3.08 13.62
CA GLY A 27 -4.23 -4.38 13.57
C GLY A 27 -2.77 -4.16 13.22
N ASP A 28 -2.37 -4.57 12.03
CA ASP A 28 -1.04 -4.35 11.46
C ASP A 28 -0.68 -2.86 11.29
N GLY A 29 -1.67 -1.98 11.09
CA GLY A 29 -1.44 -0.53 11.06
C GLY A 29 -1.38 0.15 12.45
N GLY A 30 -1.59 -0.61 13.54
CA GLY A 30 -1.61 -0.10 14.91
C GLY A 30 -0.20 0.03 15.51
N VAL A 31 0.61 0.94 14.97
CA VAL A 31 2.06 1.02 15.24
C VAL A 31 2.52 2.44 15.59
N ASP A 32 3.75 2.57 16.11
CA ASP A 32 4.35 3.87 16.45
C ASP A 32 5.02 4.53 15.25
N ILE A 33 5.69 3.75 14.39
CA ILE A 33 6.40 4.23 13.19
C ILE A 33 6.17 3.31 11.98
N GLU A 34 6.18 3.88 10.78
CA GLU A 34 5.98 3.17 9.51
C GLU A 34 7.06 3.55 8.48
N PRO A 35 8.27 2.98 8.54
CA PRO A 35 9.39 3.40 7.68
C PRO A 35 9.19 3.07 6.20
N LEU A 36 8.35 2.08 5.88
CA LEU A 36 8.15 1.57 4.52
C LEU A 36 6.98 2.24 3.78
N THR A 37 6.15 3.05 4.45
CA THR A 37 4.97 3.68 3.83
C THR A 37 5.30 4.67 2.71
N ASN A 38 6.56 5.10 2.61
CA ASN A 38 7.03 5.94 1.52
C ASN A 38 7.54 5.17 0.30
N LEU A 39 7.71 3.84 0.41
CA LEU A 39 8.24 2.98 -0.65
C LEU A 39 7.13 2.17 -1.32
N TYR A 40 7.15 2.15 -2.65
CA TYR A 40 6.35 1.23 -3.46
C TYR A 40 6.77 -0.23 -3.21
N LYS A 41 5.89 -1.20 -3.46
CA LYS A 41 6.20 -2.62 -3.22
C LYS A 41 7.41 -3.08 -4.04
N THR A 42 7.46 -2.65 -5.30
CA THR A 42 8.61 -2.86 -6.20
C THR A 42 9.91 -2.29 -5.66
N GLN A 43 9.88 -1.13 -5.00
CA GLN A 43 11.05 -0.54 -4.36
C GLN A 43 11.47 -1.32 -3.11
N ILE A 44 10.52 -1.89 -2.36
CA ILE A 44 10.82 -2.77 -1.24
C ILE A 44 11.51 -4.04 -1.72
N TYR A 45 11.08 -4.63 -2.84
CA TYR A 45 11.81 -5.77 -3.43
C TYR A 45 13.23 -5.40 -3.87
N GLN A 46 13.43 -4.22 -4.45
CA GLN A 46 14.77 -3.72 -4.78
C GLN A 46 15.63 -3.54 -3.53
N LEU A 47 15.06 -2.98 -2.46
CA LEU A 47 15.74 -2.80 -1.17
C LEU A 47 16.08 -4.15 -0.53
N GLY A 48 15.17 -5.11 -0.55
CA GLY A 48 15.39 -6.47 -0.04
C GLY A 48 16.56 -7.16 -0.74
N LYS A 49 16.65 -7.03 -2.07
CA LYS A 49 17.80 -7.53 -2.85
C LYS A 49 19.10 -6.83 -2.46
N HIS A 50 19.05 -5.51 -2.24
CA HIS A 50 20.23 -4.74 -1.83
C HIS A 50 20.73 -5.10 -0.43
N LEU A 51 19.83 -5.51 0.47
CA LEU A 51 20.13 -5.91 1.85
C LEU A 51 20.40 -7.42 1.99
N ASP A 52 20.54 -8.15 0.89
CA ASP A 52 20.78 -9.60 0.87
C ASP A 52 19.72 -10.41 1.65
N ILE A 53 18.45 -9.98 1.59
CA ILE A 53 17.34 -10.78 2.13
C ILE A 53 17.25 -12.11 1.36
N PRO A 54 17.04 -13.26 2.02
CA PRO A 54 16.93 -14.55 1.37
C PRO A 54 15.93 -14.55 0.21
N ASN A 55 16.32 -15.14 -0.93
CA ASN A 55 15.48 -15.20 -2.13
C ASN A 55 14.13 -15.88 -1.86
N GLU A 56 14.08 -16.87 -0.99
CA GLU A 56 12.82 -17.52 -0.59
C GLU A 56 11.80 -16.56 0.03
N ILE A 57 12.25 -15.46 0.64
CA ILE A 57 11.38 -14.42 1.20
C ILE A 57 10.99 -13.43 0.09
N ILE A 58 11.94 -13.01 -0.75
CA ILE A 58 11.70 -12.02 -1.81
C ILE A 58 10.77 -12.57 -2.90
N GLU A 59 10.96 -13.84 -3.27
CA GLU A 59 10.21 -14.51 -4.34
C GLU A 59 8.89 -15.11 -3.87
N ARG A 60 8.66 -15.15 -2.55
CA ARG A 60 7.37 -15.60 -2.01
C ARG A 60 6.25 -14.68 -2.51
N LYS A 61 5.21 -15.29 -3.08
CA LYS A 61 3.99 -14.61 -3.50
C LYS A 61 3.43 -13.80 -2.33
N ALA A 62 3.35 -12.47 -2.49
CA ALA A 62 2.83 -11.58 -1.46
C ALA A 62 1.35 -11.88 -1.19
N SER A 63 1.01 -12.01 0.08
CA SER A 63 -0.28 -12.51 0.58
C SER A 63 -0.60 -11.87 1.92
N PRO A 64 -1.88 -11.63 2.25
CA PRO A 64 -2.26 -11.15 3.58
C PRO A 64 -2.19 -12.25 4.65
N ASP A 65 -2.01 -13.52 4.24
CA ASP A 65 -1.89 -14.71 5.11
C ASP A 65 -3.00 -14.79 6.20
N THR A 66 -4.19 -14.30 5.87
CA THR A 66 -5.29 -14.12 6.83
C THR A 66 -6.20 -15.35 6.92
N TRP A 67 -6.17 -16.25 5.93
CA TRP A 67 -6.95 -17.49 5.91
C TRP A 67 -6.16 -18.63 5.26
N SER A 68 -6.57 -19.87 5.48
CA SER A 68 -5.82 -21.07 5.06
C SER A 68 -5.70 -21.31 3.55
N PHE A 69 -6.34 -20.48 2.71
CA PHE A 69 -6.33 -20.65 1.26
C PHE A 69 -5.25 -19.76 0.65
N ASP A 70 -4.45 -20.36 -0.23
CA ASP A 70 -3.37 -19.65 -0.91
C ASP A 70 -3.92 -18.58 -1.86
N VAL A 71 -3.51 -17.34 -1.64
CA VAL A 71 -4.03 -16.17 -2.34
C VAL A 71 -3.02 -15.04 -2.32
N SER A 72 -2.86 -14.33 -3.43
CA SER A 72 -2.05 -13.10 -3.45
C SER A 72 -2.86 -11.84 -3.26
N ASP A 73 -2.18 -10.82 -2.76
CA ASP A 73 -2.61 -9.42 -2.81
C ASP A 73 -3.02 -9.02 -4.24
N GLU A 74 -2.21 -9.42 -5.24
CA GLU A 74 -2.42 -9.14 -6.66
C GLU A 74 -3.72 -9.75 -7.21
N GLU A 75 -4.16 -10.87 -6.64
CA GLU A 75 -5.34 -11.61 -7.11
C GLU A 75 -6.59 -11.14 -6.34
N PHE A 76 -6.48 -11.13 -5.01
CA PHE A 76 -7.58 -10.87 -4.09
C PHE A 76 -7.94 -9.39 -4.01
N PHE A 77 -6.96 -8.51 -3.84
CA PHE A 77 -7.22 -7.11 -3.52
C PHE A 77 -7.00 -6.19 -4.71
N TYR A 78 -5.83 -6.27 -5.34
CA TYR A 78 -5.46 -5.34 -6.41
C TYR A 78 -6.07 -5.72 -7.75
N SER A 79 -6.22 -7.02 -8.01
CA SER A 79 -6.58 -7.60 -9.32
C SER A 79 -5.62 -7.16 -10.44
N LEU A 80 -4.38 -6.86 -10.07
CA LEU A 80 -3.31 -6.31 -10.91
C LEU A 80 -1.96 -6.70 -10.29
N PRO A 81 -0.91 -6.94 -11.12
CA PRO A 81 0.45 -7.10 -10.64
C PRO A 81 0.95 -5.84 -9.92
N TYR A 82 1.81 -6.01 -8.91
CA TYR A 82 2.36 -4.89 -8.15
C TYR A 82 3.12 -3.89 -9.01
N GLU A 83 3.84 -4.35 -10.05
CA GLU A 83 4.53 -3.45 -10.99
C GLU A 83 3.56 -2.46 -11.64
N ILE A 84 2.36 -2.93 -11.97
CA ILE A 84 1.32 -2.12 -12.59
C ILE A 84 0.64 -1.23 -11.54
N VAL A 85 0.36 -1.76 -10.35
CA VAL A 85 -0.23 -0.99 -9.25
C VAL A 85 0.67 0.20 -8.89
N ASP A 86 1.96 -0.06 -8.64
CA ASP A 86 2.94 0.95 -8.25
C ASP A 86 3.11 2.02 -9.32
N LEU A 87 3.24 1.63 -10.60
CA LEU A 87 3.34 2.59 -11.71
C LEU A 87 2.09 3.46 -11.85
N MET A 88 0.90 2.90 -11.66
CA MET A 88 -0.35 3.64 -11.74
C MET A 88 -0.54 4.60 -10.57
N LEU A 89 -0.15 4.21 -9.36
CA LEU A 89 -0.14 5.08 -8.19
C LEU A 89 0.87 6.22 -8.37
N PHE A 90 2.08 5.91 -8.84
CA PHE A 90 3.10 6.91 -9.19
C PHE A 90 2.59 7.90 -10.24
N ALA A 91 2.01 7.39 -11.33
CA ALA A 91 1.49 8.23 -12.41
C ALA A 91 0.40 9.17 -11.91
N LYS A 92 -0.50 8.69 -11.05
CA LYS A 92 -1.55 9.50 -10.42
C LYS A 92 -0.96 10.60 -9.52
N GLU A 93 -0.01 10.25 -8.65
CA GLU A 93 0.63 11.22 -7.75
C GLU A 93 1.40 12.31 -8.48
N LYS A 94 2.05 11.95 -9.59
CA LYS A 94 2.83 12.87 -10.41
C LYS A 94 2.01 13.56 -11.49
N SER A 95 0.68 13.35 -11.51
CA SER A 95 -0.22 13.92 -12.51
C SER A 95 0.25 13.66 -13.95
N VAL A 96 0.78 12.46 -14.20
CA VAL A 96 1.24 12.03 -15.53
C VAL A 96 0.06 12.00 -16.48
N SER A 97 0.27 12.44 -17.73
CA SER A 97 -0.79 12.49 -18.72
C SER A 97 -1.27 11.09 -19.08
N LEU A 98 -2.55 10.96 -19.41
CA LEU A 98 -3.11 9.66 -19.81
C LEU A 98 -2.40 9.08 -21.05
N ASN A 99 -1.99 9.95 -21.98
CA ASN A 99 -1.26 9.54 -23.18
C ASN A 99 0.09 8.89 -22.82
N ASP A 100 0.83 9.48 -21.87
CA ASP A 100 2.12 8.94 -21.44
C ASP A 100 1.96 7.61 -20.70
N ILE A 101 0.89 7.45 -19.91
CA ILE A 101 0.59 6.17 -19.24
C ILE A 101 0.27 5.10 -20.28
N CYS A 102 -0.56 5.43 -21.28
CA CYS A 102 -0.95 4.49 -22.33
C CYS A 102 0.26 4.04 -23.16
N SER A 103 1.12 4.98 -23.55
CA SER A 103 2.32 4.68 -24.33
C SER A 103 3.36 3.89 -23.53
N THR A 104 3.56 4.21 -22.25
CA THR A 104 4.54 3.55 -21.39
C THR A 104 4.12 2.11 -21.06
N LEU A 105 2.84 1.88 -20.78
CA LEU A 105 2.32 0.56 -20.41
C LEU A 105 1.88 -0.28 -21.62
N ASP A 106 1.90 0.27 -22.83
CA ASP A 106 1.33 -0.31 -24.04
C ASP A 106 -0.13 -0.79 -23.83
N LEU A 107 -0.94 0.09 -23.22
CA LEU A 107 -2.33 -0.20 -22.89
C LEU A 107 -3.28 0.77 -23.59
N LYS A 108 -4.44 0.25 -23.98
CA LYS A 108 -5.55 1.09 -24.46
C LYS A 108 -6.03 2.03 -23.37
N GLU A 109 -6.35 3.26 -23.76
CA GLU A 109 -6.89 4.31 -22.90
C GLU A 109 -8.08 3.84 -22.04
N GLU A 110 -9.00 3.05 -22.59
CA GLU A 110 -10.14 2.52 -21.84
C GLU A 110 -9.69 1.66 -20.65
N LYS A 111 -8.68 0.82 -20.84
CA LYS A 111 -8.15 -0.06 -19.80
C LYS A 111 -7.44 0.76 -18.71
N VAL A 112 -6.64 1.75 -19.11
CA VAL A 112 -5.97 2.68 -18.19
C VAL A 112 -6.99 3.44 -17.34
N LYS A 113 -8.04 3.99 -17.96
CA LYS A 113 -9.14 4.67 -17.25
C LYS A 113 -9.82 3.75 -16.24
N ARG A 114 -10.13 2.50 -16.62
CA ARG A 114 -10.72 1.51 -15.72
C ARG A 114 -9.83 1.22 -14.51
N MET A 115 -8.52 1.11 -14.72
CA MET A 115 -7.56 0.87 -13.65
C MET A 115 -7.47 2.07 -12.70
N LEU A 116 -7.33 3.30 -13.23
CA LEU A 116 -7.34 4.53 -12.42
C LEU A 116 -8.62 4.67 -11.60
N ASN A 117 -9.78 4.40 -12.21
CA ASN A 117 -11.06 4.43 -11.52
C ASN A 117 -11.12 3.38 -10.39
N SER A 118 -10.54 2.19 -10.60
CA SER A 118 -10.46 1.16 -9.56
C SER A 118 -9.64 1.62 -8.35
N LEU A 119 -8.47 2.22 -8.60
CA LEU A 119 -7.59 2.76 -7.56
C LEU A 119 -8.23 3.95 -6.82
N GLU A 120 -8.94 4.82 -7.55
CA GLU A 120 -9.66 5.94 -6.96
C GLU A 120 -10.78 5.48 -6.03
N ARG A 121 -11.57 4.48 -6.45
CA ARG A 121 -12.62 3.92 -5.59
C ARG A 121 -12.05 3.37 -4.28
N LYS A 122 -10.95 2.63 -4.34
CA LYS A 122 -10.26 2.08 -3.16
C LYS A 122 -9.71 3.20 -2.27
N TRP A 123 -9.09 4.22 -2.87
CA TRP A 123 -8.62 5.40 -2.15
C TRP A 123 -9.77 6.09 -1.40
N GLN A 124 -10.90 6.34 -2.05
CA GLN A 124 -12.05 7.00 -1.42
C GLN A 124 -12.68 6.13 -0.33
N ALA A 125 -12.90 4.84 -0.61
CA ALA A 125 -13.52 3.90 0.32
C ALA A 125 -12.70 3.71 1.62
N SER A 126 -11.37 3.82 1.53
CA SER A 126 -10.46 3.61 2.66
C SER A 126 -10.00 4.90 3.35
N LYS A 127 -10.57 6.06 3.00
CA LYS A 127 -10.13 7.37 3.51
C LYS A 127 -10.08 7.44 5.04
N THR A 128 -11.02 6.78 5.72
CA THR A 128 -11.13 6.74 7.19
C THR A 128 -10.01 5.93 7.86
N SER A 129 -9.35 5.03 7.13
CA SER A 129 -8.22 4.25 7.63
C SER A 129 -6.95 5.08 7.79
N ARG A 130 -6.84 6.20 7.04
CA ARG A 130 -5.65 7.07 7.02
C ARG A 130 -5.78 8.36 7.84
N VAL A 131 -6.84 8.50 8.62
CA VAL A 131 -7.08 9.67 9.47
C VAL A 131 -7.38 9.23 10.89
N PHE A 132 -7.04 10.03 11.88
CA PHE A 132 -7.50 9.77 13.24
C PHE A 132 -9.04 9.77 13.31
N PRO A 133 -9.63 9.01 14.26
CA PRO A 133 -11.05 9.15 14.55
C PRO A 133 -11.40 10.63 14.72
N PRO A 134 -12.50 11.11 14.10
CA PRO A 134 -13.00 12.43 14.41
C PRO A 134 -13.19 12.56 15.93
N SER A 135 -12.47 13.49 16.54
CA SER A 135 -12.58 13.79 17.97
C SER A 135 -13.22 15.16 18.16
N TRP A 136 -13.77 15.36 19.35
CA TRP A 136 -14.19 16.70 19.75
C TRP A 136 -12.96 17.61 19.89
N ASP A 137 -13.06 18.86 19.41
CA ASP A 137 -11.98 19.84 19.55
C ASP A 137 -11.96 20.32 21.01
N ASN A 138 -11.09 19.72 21.83
CA ASN A 138 -10.96 20.02 23.27
C ASN A 138 -10.34 21.39 23.57
N LYS A 139 -10.30 22.33 22.61
CA LYS A 139 -9.79 23.69 22.83
C LYS A 139 -10.59 24.48 23.88
N ASP A 140 -11.75 23.97 24.30
CA ASP A 140 -12.58 24.56 25.36
C ASP A 140 -12.46 23.82 26.72
N ILE A 141 -11.57 22.83 26.87
CA ILE A 141 -11.47 22.00 28.09
C ILE A 141 -10.19 22.28 28.93
N LEU A 142 -9.32 23.19 28.50
CA LEU A 142 -8.21 23.71 29.34
C LEU A 142 -8.02 25.22 29.14
#